data_AF-A0A1I7KEZ2-F1
#
_entry.id   AF-A0A1I7KEZ2-F1
#
_cell.length_a   1.000
_cell.length_b   1.000
_cell.length_c   1.000
_cell.angle_alpha   90.00
_cell.angle_beta   90.00
_cell.angle_gamma   90.00
#
_symmetry.space_group_name_H-M   'P 1'
#
loop_
_entity.id
_entity.type
_entity.pdbx_description
1 polymer ?
#
loop_
_entity_poly.entity_id
_entity_poly.type
_entity_poly.pdbx_seq_one_letter_code
_entity_poly.pdbx_strand_id
1 'polypeptide(L)'
;MNPMSTNEFQVVAAPSSQALISQAAPAELVSAEVVDDVQAIRIFIAGYKHKSSHTTRAYEKECYRFLLWLRLKRGAGHAHLPAVGIDDMNVYMDFVREPRPFNEEFLKANGWDHQPFRNALSKTSIALCITVLHRLFTAMREMRGPGGQPYCTYNPVKLLHEGLASRSNQDDEVEQALTEIEWGAVQEVIEGLPQGTEREKKHYHRARWIMQLLYRAFLRREEAANLKMGNFIASPQ
;
A
#
# COMPACT_ATOMS: atom_id res chain seq x y z
N MET A 1 -44.83 13.22 -75.69
CA MET A 1 -44.33 11.90 -75.24
C MET A 1 -42.81 11.98 -75.20
N ASN A 2 -42.23 12.20 -74.02
CA ASN A 2 -40.78 12.21 -73.81
C ASN A 2 -40.38 10.88 -73.15
N PRO A 3 -39.34 10.18 -73.63
CA PRO A 3 -38.85 8.95 -73.02
C PRO A 3 -38.05 9.23 -71.74
N MET A 4 -38.14 8.30 -70.80
CA MET A 4 -37.43 8.27 -69.51
C MET A 4 -35.90 8.33 -69.70
N SER A 5 -35.26 9.22 -68.94
CA SER A 5 -33.81 9.29 -68.78
C SER A 5 -33.36 8.23 -67.76
N THR A 6 -32.52 7.30 -68.19
CA THR A 6 -31.81 6.35 -67.34
C THR A 6 -30.62 7.06 -66.70
N ASN A 7 -30.64 7.27 -65.38
CA ASN A 7 -29.47 7.74 -64.64
C ASN A 7 -28.42 6.62 -64.60
N GLU A 8 -27.28 6.83 -65.26
CA GLU A 8 -26.06 6.04 -65.03
C GLU A 8 -25.51 6.33 -63.64
N PHE A 9 -25.41 5.31 -62.80
CA PHE A 9 -24.69 5.39 -61.53
C PHE A 9 -23.21 5.10 -61.77
N GLN A 10 -22.35 6.10 -61.60
CA GLN A 10 -20.91 5.95 -61.62
C GLN A 10 -20.41 5.55 -60.22
N VAL A 11 -19.85 4.34 -60.08
CA VAL A 11 -19.25 3.89 -58.82
C VAL A 11 -17.82 4.43 -58.72
N VAL A 12 -17.61 5.41 -57.85
CA VAL A 12 -16.27 5.91 -57.50
C VAL A 12 -15.67 4.98 -56.44
N ALA A 13 -14.55 4.33 -56.75
CA ALA A 13 -13.85 3.48 -55.80
C ALA A 13 -13.33 4.32 -54.61
N ALA A 14 -13.52 3.82 -53.39
CA ALA A 14 -13.05 4.46 -52.17
C ALA A 14 -11.51 4.63 -52.21
N PRO A 15 -10.96 5.76 -51.70
CA PRO A 15 -9.53 5.95 -51.65
C PRO A 15 -8.87 4.87 -50.78
N SER A 16 -7.72 4.39 -51.23
CA SER A 16 -6.96 3.31 -50.61
C SER A 16 -6.65 3.62 -49.14
N SER A 17 -6.93 2.67 -48.24
CA SER A 17 -6.77 2.80 -46.78
C SER A 17 -5.35 3.16 -46.32
N GLN A 18 -4.35 3.08 -47.21
CA GLN A 18 -2.97 3.48 -46.93
C GLN A 18 -2.80 5.00 -46.77
N ALA A 19 -3.65 5.83 -47.38
CA ALA A 19 -3.55 7.30 -47.24
C ALA A 19 -4.05 7.81 -45.87
N LEU A 20 -4.93 7.06 -45.20
CA LEU A 20 -5.50 7.45 -43.89
C LEU A 20 -4.56 7.18 -42.71
N ILE A 21 -3.55 6.31 -42.88
CA ILE A 21 -2.61 5.96 -41.80
C ILE A 21 -1.54 7.06 -41.61
N SER A 22 -1.30 7.92 -42.62
CA SER A 22 -0.28 8.96 -42.58
C SER A 22 -0.66 10.23 -41.80
N GLN A 23 -1.92 10.38 -41.33
CA GLN A 23 -2.41 11.57 -40.64
C GLN A 23 -2.94 11.30 -39.22
N ALA A 24 -2.72 10.10 -38.68
CA ALA A 24 -2.97 9.86 -37.28
C ALA A 24 -1.86 10.55 -36.46
N ALA A 25 -2.15 11.78 -36.01
CA ALA A 25 -1.42 12.37 -34.88
C ALA A 25 -1.33 11.31 -33.76
N PRO A 26 -0.17 11.17 -33.08
CA PRO A 26 -0.07 10.21 -32.00
C PRO A 26 -1.21 10.50 -31.03
N ALA A 27 -2.08 9.51 -30.82
CA ALA A 27 -3.14 9.60 -29.84
C ALA A 27 -2.46 9.74 -28.48
N GLU A 28 -2.23 10.99 -28.07
CA GLU A 28 -1.70 11.32 -26.77
C GLU A 28 -2.73 10.78 -25.78
N LEU A 29 -2.42 9.66 -25.15
CA LEU A 29 -3.18 9.20 -24.00
C LEU A 29 -3.16 10.38 -23.03
N VAL A 30 -4.28 11.09 -22.93
CA VAL A 30 -4.45 12.19 -21.97
C VAL A 30 -4.51 11.56 -20.58
N SER A 31 -3.35 11.12 -20.07
CA SER A 31 -3.17 10.91 -18.66
C SER A 31 -3.20 12.30 -18.04
N ALA A 32 -4.22 12.57 -17.21
CA ALA A 32 -4.32 13.83 -16.48
C ALA A 32 -2.97 14.16 -15.83
N GLU A 33 -2.47 15.38 -16.05
CA GLU A 33 -1.19 15.81 -15.49
C GLU A 33 -1.24 15.73 -13.97
N VAL A 34 -0.15 15.23 -13.39
CA VAL A 34 0.03 15.17 -11.95
C VAL A 34 0.60 16.52 -11.50
N VAL A 35 -0.19 17.29 -10.76
CA VAL A 35 0.13 18.68 -10.40
C VAL A 35 0.56 18.85 -8.93
N ASP A 36 0.30 17.83 -8.09
CA ASP A 36 0.65 17.87 -6.67
C ASP A 36 1.02 16.48 -6.09
N ASP A 37 1.73 16.51 -4.96
CA ASP A 37 2.29 15.33 -4.28
C ASP A 37 1.18 14.36 -3.82
N VAL A 38 0.03 14.89 -3.39
CA VAL A 38 -1.09 14.10 -2.88
C VAL A 38 -1.76 13.35 -4.03
N GLN A 39 -1.94 14.00 -5.17
CA GLN A 39 -2.43 13.38 -6.39
C GLN A 39 -1.48 12.27 -6.86
N ALA A 40 -0.16 12.52 -6.85
CA ALA A 40 0.85 11.53 -7.21
C ALA A 40 0.77 10.28 -6.30
N ILE A 41 0.66 10.48 -4.97
CA ILE A 41 0.49 9.39 -4.01
C ILE A 41 -0.83 8.63 -4.27
N ARG A 42 -1.94 9.33 -4.50
CA ARG A 42 -3.24 8.69 -4.78
C ARG A 42 -3.19 7.82 -6.03
N ILE A 43 -2.57 8.29 -7.11
CA ILE A 43 -2.39 7.51 -8.34
C ILE A 43 -1.53 6.27 -8.08
N PHE A 44 -0.42 6.44 -7.36
CA PHE A 44 0.43 5.32 -6.96
C PHE A 44 -0.35 4.26 -6.16
N ILE A 45 -1.09 4.67 -5.14
CA ILE A 45 -1.87 3.76 -4.28
C ILE A 45 -3.03 3.10 -5.05
N ALA A 46 -3.67 3.80 -5.99
CA ALA A 46 -4.72 3.24 -6.84
C ALA A 46 -4.24 2.03 -7.66
N GLY A 47 -2.95 1.98 -8.04
CA GLY A 47 -2.33 0.82 -8.69
C GLY A 47 -2.36 -0.47 -7.86
N TYR A 48 -2.58 -0.37 -6.54
CA TYR A 48 -2.66 -1.51 -5.61
C TYR A 48 -4.10 -1.91 -5.25
N LYS A 49 -5.11 -1.42 -5.98
CA LYS A 49 -6.54 -1.71 -5.71
C LYS A 49 -6.88 -3.20 -5.58
N HIS A 50 -6.17 -4.06 -6.31
CA HIS A 50 -6.40 -5.52 -6.30
C HIS A 50 -5.47 -6.28 -5.35
N LYS A 51 -4.67 -5.59 -4.54
CA LYS A 51 -3.87 -6.19 -3.47
C LYS A 51 -4.63 -6.19 -2.14
N SER A 52 -4.09 -6.86 -1.14
CA SER A 52 -4.74 -6.92 0.18
C SER A 52 -4.88 -5.51 0.77
N SER A 53 -6.03 -5.24 1.41
CA SER A 53 -6.31 -3.95 2.04
C SER A 53 -5.24 -3.55 3.07
N HIS A 54 -4.65 -4.54 3.74
CA HIS A 54 -3.55 -4.33 4.67
C HIS A 54 -2.30 -3.77 3.98
N THR A 55 -1.92 -4.32 2.82
CA THR A 55 -0.75 -3.85 2.05
C THR A 55 -0.96 -2.43 1.57
N THR A 56 -2.13 -2.15 0.99
CA THR A 56 -2.48 -0.81 0.47
C THR A 56 -2.43 0.24 1.58
N ARG A 57 -3.03 -0.05 2.75
CA ARG A 57 -2.98 0.84 3.93
C ARG A 57 -1.56 1.05 4.45
N ALA A 58 -0.74 -0.01 4.47
CA ALA A 58 0.65 0.10 4.89
C ALA A 58 1.45 1.01 3.95
N TYR A 59 1.29 0.86 2.64
CA TYR A 59 1.98 1.67 1.64
C TYR A 59 1.54 3.13 1.72
N GLU A 60 0.23 3.36 1.75
CA GLU A 60 -0.36 4.70 1.88
C GLU A 60 0.17 5.44 3.10
N LYS A 61 0.20 4.75 4.25
CA LYS A 61 0.75 5.27 5.50
C LYS A 61 2.22 5.67 5.37
N GLU A 62 3.08 4.85 4.77
CA GLU A 62 4.50 5.21 4.59
C GLU A 62 4.68 6.40 3.63
N CYS A 63 3.88 6.47 2.55
CA CYS A 63 3.89 7.62 1.63
C CYS A 63 3.51 8.93 2.33
N TYR A 64 2.40 8.95 3.07
CA TYR A 64 1.93 10.17 3.73
C TYR A 64 2.78 10.56 4.94
N ARG A 65 3.39 9.59 5.65
CA ARG A 65 4.39 9.87 6.68
C ARG A 65 5.57 10.64 6.13
N PHE A 66 6.10 10.19 4.99
CA PHE A 66 7.21 10.86 4.33
C PHE A 66 6.83 12.26 3.83
N LEU A 67 5.66 12.40 3.20
CA LEU A 67 5.16 13.70 2.75
C LEU A 67 4.98 14.68 3.90
N LEU A 68 4.44 14.22 5.03
CA LEU A 68 4.29 15.05 6.23
C LEU A 68 5.64 15.53 6.75
N TRP A 69 6.64 14.64 6.82
CA TRP A 69 7.99 15.01 7.22
C TRP A 69 8.63 16.03 6.25
N LEU A 70 8.41 15.89 4.94
CA LEU A 70 8.88 16.89 3.96
C LEU A 70 8.26 18.26 4.20
N ARG A 71 6.96 18.32 4.49
CA ARG A 71 6.27 19.57 4.83
C ARG A 71 6.79 20.20 6.13
N LEU A 72 7.21 19.39 7.10
CA LEU A 72 7.87 19.89 8.30
C LEU A 72 9.22 20.53 7.96
N LYS A 73 10.02 19.87 7.11
CA LYS A 73 11.36 20.33 6.72
C LYS A 73 11.34 21.58 5.83
N ARG A 74 10.39 21.66 4.90
CA ARG A 74 10.37 22.65 3.81
C ARG A 74 9.23 23.67 3.91
N GLY A 75 8.34 23.53 4.88
CA GLY A 75 7.15 24.35 5.03
C GLY A 75 6.00 23.95 4.12
N ALA A 76 4.98 24.80 4.07
CA ALA A 76 3.79 24.58 3.25
C ALA A 76 4.16 24.55 1.76
N GLY A 77 3.68 23.54 1.05
CA GLY A 77 3.93 23.34 -0.37
C GLY A 77 3.22 22.09 -0.88
N HIS A 78 3.00 22.05 -2.20
CA HIS A 78 2.23 20.99 -2.86
C HIS A 78 3.07 20.10 -3.79
N ALA A 79 4.35 20.42 -4.02
CA ALA A 79 5.24 19.69 -4.93
C ALA A 79 6.65 19.56 -4.33
N HIS A 80 6.75 18.93 -3.16
CA HIS A 80 8.03 18.65 -2.48
C HIS A 80 8.72 17.40 -3.00
N LEU A 81 7.95 16.37 -3.42
CA LEU A 81 8.50 15.08 -3.85
C LEU A 81 9.43 15.19 -5.07
N PRO A 82 9.14 16.00 -6.11
CA PRO A 82 10.04 16.17 -7.26
C PRO A 82 11.44 16.69 -6.89
N ALA A 83 11.55 17.42 -5.78
CA ALA A 83 12.80 18.05 -5.33
C ALA A 83 13.52 17.25 -4.25
N VAL A 84 13.13 16.01 -3.96
CA VAL A 84 13.78 15.17 -2.94
C VAL A 84 15.16 14.72 -3.44
N GLY A 85 16.19 15.02 -2.64
CA GLY A 85 17.56 14.58 -2.85
C GLY A 85 17.96 13.37 -2.01
N ILE A 86 19.18 12.86 -2.23
CA ILE A 86 19.79 11.85 -1.35
C ILE A 86 19.94 12.36 0.09
N ASP A 87 20.30 13.62 0.28
CA ASP A 87 20.45 14.22 1.61
C ASP A 87 19.11 14.23 2.37
N ASP A 88 17.99 14.48 1.67
CA ASP A 88 16.67 14.37 2.28
C ASP A 88 16.38 12.93 2.71
N MET A 89 16.76 11.93 1.90
CA MET A 89 16.58 10.53 2.25
C MET A 89 17.38 10.14 3.49
N ASN A 90 18.66 10.55 3.57
CA ASN A 90 19.50 10.27 4.75
C ASN A 90 18.91 10.91 6.02
N VAL A 91 18.56 12.20 5.97
CA VAL A 91 17.97 12.89 7.13
C VAL A 91 16.60 12.29 7.51
N TYR A 92 15.81 11.84 6.53
CA TYR A 92 14.57 11.14 6.82
C TYR A 92 14.82 9.76 7.47
N MET A 93 15.84 9.02 7.03
CA MET A 93 16.20 7.74 7.65
C MET A 93 16.67 7.92 9.10
N ASP A 94 17.39 8.98 9.41
CA ASP A 94 17.75 9.31 10.80
C ASP A 94 16.52 9.69 11.62
N PHE A 95 15.61 10.47 11.03
CA PHE A 95 14.35 10.84 11.69
C PHE A 95 13.48 9.62 12.03
N VAL A 96 13.35 8.63 11.14
CA VAL A 96 12.51 7.46 11.45
C VAL A 96 13.13 6.52 12.50
N ARG A 97 14.45 6.60 12.72
CA ARG A 97 15.16 5.90 13.80
C ARG A 97 15.00 6.61 15.13
N GLU A 98 14.88 7.93 15.12
CA GLU A 98 14.65 8.74 16.32
C GLU A 98 13.60 9.83 16.07
N PRO A 99 12.31 9.45 15.96
CA PRO A 99 11.27 10.37 15.56
C PRO A 99 10.97 11.36 16.69
N ARG A 100 11.00 12.65 16.33
CA ARG A 100 10.54 13.72 17.21
C ARG A 100 9.04 13.93 17.01
N PRO A 101 8.28 14.21 18.09
CA PRO A 101 6.86 14.47 17.97
C PRO A 101 6.60 15.73 17.12
N PHE A 102 5.58 15.67 16.28
CA PHE A 102 5.12 16.82 15.52
C PHE A 102 4.26 17.72 16.42
N ASN A 103 4.29 19.03 16.18
CA ASN A 103 3.38 19.95 16.86
C ASN A 103 1.90 19.64 16.47
N GLU A 104 0.97 19.74 17.42
CA GLU A 104 -0.46 19.44 17.18
C GLU A 104 -1.12 20.36 16.13
N GLU A 105 -0.80 21.65 16.12
CA GLU A 105 -1.30 22.60 15.13
C GLU A 105 -0.81 22.23 13.73
N PHE A 106 0.46 21.84 13.63
CA PHE A 106 1.05 21.35 12.37
C PHE A 106 0.38 20.06 11.89
N LEU A 107 0.07 19.12 12.79
CA LEU A 107 -0.65 17.89 12.45
C LEU A 107 -2.06 18.20 11.93
N LYS A 108 -2.83 19.02 12.65
CA LYS A 108 -4.19 19.43 12.24
C LYS A 108 -4.19 20.13 10.88
N ALA A 109 -3.25 21.05 10.65
CA ALA A 109 -3.10 21.74 9.36
C ALA A 109 -2.81 20.78 8.20
N ASN A 110 -2.27 19.58 8.49
CA ASN A 110 -1.99 18.55 7.50
C ASN A 110 -2.99 17.38 7.52
N GLY A 111 -4.10 17.50 8.25
CA GLY A 111 -5.16 16.49 8.30
C GLY A 111 -4.81 15.25 9.13
N TRP A 112 -3.94 15.38 10.13
CA TRP A 112 -3.59 14.30 11.05
C TRP A 112 -4.15 14.56 12.45
N ASP A 113 -4.86 13.56 12.98
CA ASP A 113 -5.43 13.63 14.34
C ASP A 113 -4.52 13.01 15.42
N HIS A 114 -3.47 12.31 15.01
CA HIS A 114 -2.56 11.60 15.91
C HIS A 114 -1.12 11.61 15.40
N GLN A 115 -0.17 11.40 16.31
CA GLN A 115 1.24 11.31 15.96
C GLN A 115 1.50 10.16 14.97
N PRO A 116 2.10 10.43 13.80
CA PRO A 116 2.38 9.40 12.80
C PRO A 116 3.44 8.41 13.26
N PHE A 117 4.33 8.81 14.15
CA PHE A 117 5.37 7.95 14.74
C PHE A 117 5.19 7.96 16.25
N ARG A 118 4.86 6.80 16.83
CA ARG A 118 4.73 6.64 18.29
C ARG A 118 6.06 6.36 18.97
N ASN A 119 6.93 5.61 18.28
CA ASN A 119 8.26 5.22 18.70
C ASN A 119 9.16 5.13 17.44
N ALA A 120 10.46 4.96 17.66
CA ALA A 120 11.41 4.54 16.63
C ALA A 120 10.88 3.35 15.81
N LEU A 121 11.08 3.39 14.49
CA LEU A 121 10.71 2.27 13.64
C LEU A 121 11.65 1.08 13.85
N SER A 122 11.10 -0.13 13.87
CA SER A 122 11.91 -1.36 13.85
C SER A 122 12.67 -1.50 12.52
N LYS A 123 13.75 -2.29 12.50
CA LYS A 123 14.52 -2.58 11.28
C LYS A 123 13.62 -3.02 10.11
N THR A 124 12.67 -3.93 10.37
CA THR A 124 11.69 -4.40 9.39
C THR A 124 10.78 -3.29 8.88
N SER A 125 10.33 -2.39 9.76
CA SER A 125 9.50 -1.24 9.39
C SER A 125 10.28 -0.23 8.54
N ILE A 126 11.56 -0.01 8.83
CA ILE A 126 12.45 0.83 8.02
C ILE A 126 12.64 0.21 6.64
N ALA A 127 12.92 -1.10 6.55
CA ALA A 127 13.06 -1.80 5.27
C ALA A 127 11.79 -1.73 4.41
N LEU A 128 10.61 -1.85 5.03
CA LEU A 128 9.32 -1.64 4.35
C LEU A 128 9.20 -0.18 3.87
N CYS A 129 9.52 0.80 4.72
CA CYS A 129 9.48 2.22 4.35
C CYS A 129 10.34 2.50 3.12
N ILE A 130 11.60 2.05 3.11
CA ILE A 130 12.53 2.18 1.97
C ILE A 130 11.95 1.51 0.72
N THR A 131 11.39 0.30 0.85
CA THR A 131 10.77 -0.43 -0.27
C THR A 131 9.60 0.35 -0.87
N VAL A 132 8.72 0.90 -0.02
CA VAL A 132 7.57 1.69 -0.46
C VAL A 132 8.02 2.98 -1.13
N LEU A 133 8.96 3.72 -0.54
CA LEU A 133 9.47 4.95 -1.14
C LEU A 133 10.19 4.69 -2.46
N HIS A 134 10.97 3.61 -2.57
CA HIS A 134 11.59 3.23 -3.84
C HIS A 134 10.51 2.97 -4.91
N ARG A 135 9.43 2.26 -4.56
CA ARG A 135 8.31 2.01 -5.49
C ARG A 135 7.56 3.29 -5.86
N LEU A 136 7.34 4.17 -4.89
CA LEU A 136 6.68 5.47 -5.08
C LEU A 136 7.44 6.32 -6.10
N PHE A 137 8.73 6.57 -5.86
CA PHE A 137 9.56 7.37 -6.75
C PHE A 137 9.78 6.70 -8.11
N THR A 138 9.81 5.36 -8.16
CA THR A 138 9.85 4.65 -9.44
C THR A 138 8.59 4.91 -10.27
N ALA A 139 7.41 4.85 -9.65
CA ALA A 139 6.15 5.12 -10.32
C ALA A 139 6.02 6.60 -10.74
N MET A 140 6.50 7.55 -9.92
CA MET A 140 6.44 8.98 -10.24
C MET A 140 7.29 9.37 -11.46
N ARG A 141 8.29 8.58 -11.84
CA ARG A 141 9.03 8.78 -13.10
C ARG A 141 8.21 8.41 -14.33
N GLU A 142 7.19 7.57 -14.17
CA GLU A 142 6.26 7.18 -15.24
C GLU A 142 5.01 8.08 -15.27
N MET A 143 4.82 8.93 -14.25
CA MET A 143 3.71 9.88 -14.19
C MET A 143 4.06 11.15 -14.97
N ARG A 144 3.13 11.62 -15.81
CA ARG A 144 3.27 12.88 -16.55
C ARG A 144 2.93 14.05 -15.64
N GLY A 145 3.94 14.85 -15.29
CA GLY A 145 3.81 16.12 -14.58
C GLY A 145 3.56 17.30 -15.53
N PRO A 146 3.61 18.54 -15.00
CA PRO A 146 3.37 19.75 -15.78
C PRO A 146 4.41 19.90 -16.90
N GLY A 147 3.97 20.29 -18.10
CA GLY A 147 4.85 20.47 -19.25
C GLY A 147 5.35 19.16 -19.87
N GLY A 148 4.63 18.05 -19.62
CA GLY A 148 4.92 16.74 -20.23
C GLY A 148 6.15 16.02 -19.68
N GLN A 149 6.80 16.58 -18.66
CA GLN A 149 7.96 15.96 -18.00
C GLN A 149 7.51 14.92 -16.96
N PRO A 150 8.34 13.91 -16.64
CA PRO A 150 8.12 13.05 -15.49
C PRO A 150 7.89 13.85 -14.21
N TYR A 151 6.92 13.46 -13.37
CA TYR A 151 6.65 14.13 -12.11
C TYR A 151 7.86 14.13 -11.18
N CYS A 152 8.65 13.04 -11.18
CA CYS A 152 9.99 13.01 -10.62
C CYS A 152 10.98 12.63 -11.73
N THR A 153 12.15 13.28 -11.78
CA THR A 153 13.16 13.01 -12.82
C THR A 153 14.04 11.81 -12.48
N TYR A 154 14.19 11.48 -11.20
CA TYR A 154 14.98 10.34 -10.73
C TYR A 154 14.39 9.75 -9.43
N ASN A 155 14.95 8.62 -9.01
CA ASN A 155 14.57 7.96 -7.75
C ASN A 155 15.70 8.13 -6.72
N PRO A 156 15.54 8.98 -5.69
CA PRO A 156 16.58 9.27 -4.71
C PRO A 156 16.90 8.05 -3.82
N VAL A 157 15.97 7.11 -3.68
CA VAL A 157 16.16 5.90 -2.86
C VAL A 157 17.19 4.95 -3.48
N LYS A 158 17.43 5.01 -4.79
CA LYS A 158 18.46 4.18 -5.45
C LYS A 158 19.88 4.51 -5.02
N LEU A 159 20.09 5.71 -4.50
CA LEU A 159 21.40 6.18 -4.04
C LEU A 159 21.59 5.91 -2.54
N LEU A 160 20.54 5.44 -1.84
CA LEU A 160 20.61 5.10 -0.43
C LEU A 160 21.35 3.77 -0.25
N HIS A 161 22.57 3.82 0.27
CA HIS A 161 23.38 2.63 0.52
C HIS A 161 22.93 1.86 1.76
N GLU A 162 22.31 2.54 2.73
CA GLU A 162 21.69 1.90 3.89
C GLU A 162 20.31 1.32 3.54
N GLY A 163 20.13 0.01 3.71
CA GLY A 163 18.81 -0.63 3.69
C GLY A 163 18.39 -1.35 2.39
N LEU A 164 19.12 -1.18 1.28
CA LEU A 164 18.96 -2.06 0.10
C LEU A 164 19.75 -3.37 0.22
N ALA A 165 20.84 -3.37 1.00
CA ALA A 165 21.76 -4.50 1.15
C ALA A 165 21.30 -5.60 2.12
N SER A 166 20.25 -5.39 2.92
CA SER A 166 19.79 -6.38 3.90
C SER A 166 18.53 -7.12 3.44
N ARG A 167 18.59 -7.74 2.26
CA ARG A 167 17.78 -8.93 2.00
C ARG A 167 18.52 -10.23 2.35
N SER A 168 19.80 -10.14 2.74
CA SER A 168 20.64 -11.33 2.95
C SER A 168 20.50 -11.97 4.32
N ASN A 169 19.81 -11.36 5.27
CA ASN A 169 19.30 -12.07 6.44
C ASN A 169 17.83 -11.58 6.58
N GLN A 170 16.75 -12.35 6.45
CA GLN A 170 16.48 -13.62 7.15
C GLN A 170 17.12 -13.69 8.55
N ASP A 171 17.42 -12.54 9.17
CA ASP A 171 17.70 -12.46 10.59
C ASP A 171 16.34 -12.67 11.24
N ASP A 172 16.12 -13.91 11.65
CA ASP A 172 15.44 -14.22 12.89
C ASP A 172 14.10 -13.50 13.03
N GLU A 173 13.18 -13.80 12.11
CA GLU A 173 11.85 -14.11 12.63
C GLU A 173 12.08 -15.31 13.53
N VAL A 174 12.48 -15.05 14.78
CA VAL A 174 12.37 -16.04 15.85
C VAL A 174 10.88 -16.27 15.88
N GLU A 175 10.42 -17.26 15.12
CA GLU A 175 9.15 -17.90 15.32
C GLU A 175 9.24 -18.44 16.75
N GLN A 176 8.93 -17.58 17.72
CA GLN A 176 8.81 -17.96 19.12
C GLN A 176 7.52 -18.77 19.20
N ALA A 177 7.62 -20.04 18.78
CA ALA A 177 6.64 -21.03 19.14
C ALA A 177 6.65 -21.16 20.67
N LEU A 178 5.47 -21.23 21.26
CA LEU A 178 5.35 -21.59 22.66
C LEU A 178 6.00 -22.96 22.85
N THR A 179 6.88 -23.07 23.83
CA THR A 179 7.35 -24.37 24.31
C THR A 179 6.16 -25.17 24.83
N GLU A 180 6.34 -26.49 24.98
CA GLU A 180 5.29 -27.36 25.52
C GLU A 180 4.83 -26.92 26.92
N ILE A 181 5.76 -26.41 27.73
CA ILE A 181 5.47 -25.88 29.08
C ILE A 181 4.63 -24.61 29.00
N GLU A 182 5.01 -23.66 28.14
CA GLU A 182 4.27 -22.41 27.96
C GLU A 182 2.88 -22.66 27.38
N TRP A 183 2.75 -23.62 26.45
CA TRP A 183 1.47 -24.03 25.91
C TRP A 183 0.59 -24.70 26.97
N GLY A 184 1.16 -25.57 27.81
CA GLY A 184 0.47 -26.14 28.97
C GLY A 184 -0.07 -25.06 29.91
N ALA A 185 0.75 -24.05 30.23
CA ALA A 185 0.32 -22.92 31.06
C ALA A 185 -0.85 -22.13 30.44
N VAL A 186 -0.85 -21.93 29.12
CA VAL A 186 -1.98 -21.31 28.41
C VAL A 186 -3.25 -22.14 28.57
N GLN A 187 -3.16 -23.47 28.44
CA GLN A 187 -4.29 -24.37 28.65
C GLN A 187 -4.81 -24.31 30.09
N GLU A 188 -3.93 -24.34 31.09
CA GLU A 188 -4.29 -24.22 32.50
C GLU A 188 -5.03 -22.91 32.81
N VAL A 189 -4.55 -21.78 32.27
CA VAL A 189 -5.21 -20.48 32.43
C VAL A 189 -6.62 -20.50 31.84
N ILE A 190 -6.81 -21.10 30.67
CA ILE A 190 -8.12 -21.22 30.03
C ILE A 190 -9.05 -22.11 30.86
N GLU A 191 -8.56 -23.24 31.36
CA GLU A 191 -9.33 -24.15 32.21
C GLU A 191 -9.69 -23.52 33.57
N GLY A 192 -8.85 -22.62 34.08
CA GLY A 192 -9.06 -21.88 35.32
C GLY A 192 -9.93 -20.62 35.21
N LEU A 193 -10.44 -20.27 34.02
CA LEU A 193 -11.30 -19.08 33.86
C LEU A 193 -12.56 -19.20 34.75
N PRO A 194 -13.05 -18.07 35.31
CA PRO A 194 -14.25 -18.08 36.15
C PRO A 194 -15.47 -18.56 35.36
N GLN A 195 -16.42 -19.19 36.07
CA GLN A 195 -17.65 -19.76 35.50
C GLN A 195 -18.88 -19.52 36.39
N GLY A 196 -18.81 -18.56 37.32
CA GLY A 196 -19.87 -18.29 38.29
C GLY A 196 -21.10 -17.65 37.64
N THR A 197 -20.91 -16.83 36.61
CA THR A 197 -22.00 -16.18 35.86
C THR A 197 -22.16 -16.76 34.45
N GLU A 198 -23.34 -16.58 33.86
CA GLU A 198 -23.58 -16.98 32.46
C GLU A 198 -22.67 -16.28 31.45
N ARG A 199 -22.26 -15.03 31.74
CA ARG A 199 -21.28 -14.31 30.91
C ARG A 199 -19.91 -14.97 30.97
N GLU A 200 -19.50 -15.38 32.16
CA GLU A 200 -18.23 -16.05 32.43
C GLU A 200 -18.16 -17.42 31.76
N LYS A 201 -19.21 -18.25 31.88
CA LYS A 201 -19.30 -19.54 31.17
C LYS A 201 -19.17 -19.39 29.66
N LYS A 202 -19.87 -18.40 29.07
CA LYS A 202 -19.76 -18.10 27.64
C LYS A 202 -18.35 -17.67 27.24
N HIS A 203 -17.68 -16.88 28.08
CA HIS A 203 -16.29 -16.47 27.84
C HIS A 203 -15.34 -17.68 27.89
N TYR A 204 -15.48 -18.52 28.92
CA TYR A 204 -14.73 -19.77 29.06
C TYR A 204 -14.85 -20.68 27.83
N HIS A 205 -16.08 -21.03 27.43
CA HIS A 205 -16.29 -21.91 26.28
C HIS A 205 -15.78 -21.29 24.98
N ARG A 206 -15.92 -19.96 24.80
CA ARG A 206 -15.39 -19.26 23.63
C ARG A 206 -13.87 -19.28 23.59
N ALA A 207 -13.20 -18.95 24.70
CA ALA A 207 -11.75 -18.94 24.79
C ALA A 207 -11.19 -20.35 24.52
N ARG A 208 -11.74 -21.37 25.19
CA ARG A 208 -11.39 -22.77 24.98
C ARG A 208 -11.55 -23.20 23.52
N TRP A 209 -12.68 -22.89 22.90
CA TRP A 209 -12.95 -23.27 21.52
C TRP A 209 -12.03 -22.57 20.51
N ILE A 210 -11.87 -21.24 20.61
CA ILE A 210 -11.02 -20.46 19.69
C ILE A 210 -9.57 -20.93 19.78
N MET A 211 -9.05 -21.14 21.00
CA MET A 211 -7.66 -21.55 21.19
C MET A 211 -7.41 -22.95 20.63
N GLN A 212 -8.33 -23.89 20.84
CA GLN A 212 -8.20 -25.23 20.25
C GLN A 212 -8.32 -25.22 18.73
N LEU A 213 -9.21 -24.39 18.17
CA LEU A 213 -9.35 -24.22 16.73
C LEU A 213 -8.06 -23.69 16.10
N LEU A 214 -7.54 -22.57 16.61
CA LEU A 214 -6.32 -21.95 16.08
C LEU A 214 -5.12 -22.88 16.20
N TYR A 215 -4.95 -23.55 17.35
CA TYR A 215 -3.84 -24.44 17.60
C TYR A 215 -3.86 -25.71 16.72
N ARG A 216 -5.04 -26.33 16.55
CA ARG A 216 -5.14 -27.62 15.85
C ARG A 216 -5.31 -27.49 14.33
N ALA A 217 -5.98 -26.45 13.87
CA ALA A 217 -6.26 -26.23 12.44
C ALA A 217 -5.21 -25.34 11.76
N PHE A 218 -4.22 -24.82 12.52
CA PHE A 218 -3.16 -23.94 12.03
C PHE A 218 -3.68 -22.73 11.24
N LEU A 219 -4.87 -22.25 11.61
CA LEU A 219 -5.52 -21.14 10.92
C LEU A 219 -4.92 -19.82 11.35
N ARG A 220 -4.73 -18.92 10.40
CA ARG A 220 -4.46 -17.52 10.73
C ARG A 220 -5.69 -16.92 11.42
N ARG A 221 -5.46 -15.95 12.32
CA ARG A 221 -6.54 -15.22 13.02
C ARG A 221 -7.64 -14.73 12.07
N GLU A 222 -7.26 -14.15 10.93
CA GLU A 222 -8.20 -13.64 9.93
C GLU A 222 -8.97 -14.77 9.20
N GLU A 223 -8.35 -15.94 9.00
CA GLU A 223 -9.02 -17.10 8.40
C GLU A 223 -10.08 -17.62 9.37
N ALA A 224 -9.73 -17.81 10.64
CA ALA A 224 -10.66 -18.25 11.68
C ALA A 224 -11.82 -17.26 11.87
N ALA A 225 -11.57 -15.95 11.78
CA ALA A 225 -12.61 -14.92 11.90
C ALA A 225 -13.62 -14.94 10.74
N ASN A 226 -13.23 -15.45 9.58
CA ASN A 226 -14.08 -15.52 8.38
C ASN A 226 -14.73 -16.90 8.16
N LEU A 227 -14.46 -17.88 9.05
CA LEU A 227 -15.10 -19.19 8.98
C LEU A 227 -16.61 -19.09 9.22
N LYS A 228 -17.35 -19.91 8.47
CA LYS A 228 -18.80 -20.10 8.62
C LYS A 228 -19.07 -21.55 9.01
N MET A 229 -20.27 -21.83 9.53
CA MET A 229 -20.65 -23.20 9.92
C MET A 229 -20.54 -24.21 8.77
N GLY A 230 -20.76 -23.78 7.52
CA GLY A 230 -20.59 -24.64 6.34
C GLY A 230 -19.14 -25.04 6.01
N ASN A 231 -18.14 -24.46 6.70
CA ASN A 231 -16.74 -24.86 6.56
C ASN A 231 -16.37 -26.04 7.47
N PHE A 232 -17.23 -26.42 8.42
CA PHE A 232 -17.01 -27.58 9.29
C PHE A 232 -17.63 -28.82 8.65
N ILE A 233 -16.78 -29.74 8.21
CA ILE A 233 -17.17 -31.03 7.65
C ILE A 233 -16.77 -32.10 8.67
N ALA A 234 -17.70 -33.00 9.00
CA ALA A 234 -17.37 -34.13 9.87
C ALA A 234 -16.31 -35.01 9.21
N SER A 235 -15.30 -35.44 9.97
CA SER A 235 -14.36 -36.44 9.47
C SER A 235 -15.13 -37.68 9.04
N PRO A 236 -14.77 -38.31 7.89
CA PRO A 236 -15.27 -39.64 7.55
C PRO A 236 -14.97 -40.59 8.73
N GLN A 237 -15.95 -41.43 9.06
CA GLN A 237 -15.83 -42.48 10.08
C GLN A 237 -14.95 -43.62 9.60
#